data_AF-A0A9D2EQU8-F1
#
_entry.id   AF-A0A9D2EQU8-F1
#
_cell.length_a   1.000
_cell.length_b   1.000
_cell.length_c   1.000
_cell.angle_alpha   90.00
_cell.angle_beta   90.00
_cell.angle_gamma   90.00
#
_symmetry.space_group_name_H-M   'P 1'
#
loop_
_entity.id
_entity.type
_entity.pdbx_description
1 polymer ?
#
loop_
_entity_poly.entity_id
_entity_poly.type
_entity_poly.pdbx_seq_one_letter_code
_entity_poly.pdbx_strand_id
1 'polypeptide(L)'
;DKEVQLAAHDYGQGRGVYISGLPYSFANSRALYRAILWAAHSEDELHTWFSSNYNVEVHAYVKNGKYCVVNNTYEPQDTTVYRGDGSSFELHLDANEIKWYSIA
;
A
#
# COMPACT_ATOMS: atom_id res chain seq x y z
N ASP A 1 16.13 6.09 23.97
CA ASP A 1 16.86 7.08 23.16
C ASP A 1 18.14 6.63 22.46
N LYS A 2 18.65 5.40 22.65
CA LYS A 2 19.80 4.90 21.86
C LYS A 2 19.57 3.52 21.23
N GLU A 3 18.31 3.11 21.14
CA GLU A 3 17.95 1.80 20.61
C GLU A 3 17.46 1.94 19.17
N VAL A 4 17.84 0.99 18.33
CA VAL A 4 17.42 0.94 16.93
C VAL A 4 15.92 0.67 16.86
N GLN A 5 15.19 1.50 16.10
CA GLN A 5 13.73 1.37 15.94
C GLN A 5 13.35 0.73 14.59
N LEU A 6 14.17 0.95 13.57
CA LEU A 6 14.04 0.39 12.23
C LEU A 6 15.44 0.11 11.70
N ALA A 7 15.67 -1.09 11.17
CA ALA A 7 16.91 -1.44 10.48
C ALA A 7 16.61 -2.25 9.23
N ALA A 8 17.45 -2.10 8.21
CA ALA A 8 17.38 -2.82 6.95
C ALA A 8 18.78 -3.34 6.64
N HIS A 9 18.89 -4.59 6.20
CA HIS A 9 20.17 -5.25 5.95
C HIS A 9 20.08 -6.26 4.80
N ASP A 10 21.00 -6.19 3.85
CA ASP A 10 21.19 -7.25 2.85
C ASP A 10 21.89 -8.46 3.48
N TYR A 11 21.46 -9.67 3.15
CA TYR A 11 22.05 -10.92 3.62
C TYR A 11 22.01 -12.00 2.53
N GLY A 12 23.18 -12.29 1.95
CA GLY A 12 23.28 -13.21 0.81
C GLY A 12 22.51 -12.66 -0.39
N GLN A 13 21.50 -13.41 -0.87
CA GLN A 13 20.62 -12.99 -1.97
C GLN A 13 19.30 -12.38 -1.49
N GLY A 14 19.11 -12.26 -0.16
CA GLY A 14 17.89 -11.70 0.42
C GLY A 14 18.17 -10.50 1.30
N ARG A 15 17.13 -10.02 1.98
CA ARG A 15 17.16 -8.85 2.86
C ARG A 15 16.36 -9.09 4.13
N GLY A 16 16.78 -8.45 5.21
CA GLY A 16 16.10 -8.46 6.50
C GLY A 16 15.69 -7.04 6.91
N VAL A 17 14.50 -6.92 7.49
CA VAL A 17 14.03 -5.68 8.13
C VAL A 17 13.71 -5.97 9.59
N TYR A 18 14.20 -5.13 10.49
CA TYR A 18 13.86 -5.14 11.91
C TYR A 18 13.02 -3.91 12.25
N ILE A 19 11.92 -4.10 12.98
CA ILE A 19 11.05 -3.03 13.47
C ILE A 19 10.80 -3.30 14.96
N SER A 20 11.20 -2.37 15.83
CA SER A 20 11.10 -2.54 17.30
C SER A 20 9.67 -2.59 17.81
N GLY A 21 8.76 -1.86 17.15
CA GLY A 21 7.34 -1.82 17.47
C GLY A 21 6.55 -1.17 16.34
N LEU A 22 5.37 -1.71 16.07
CA LEU A 22 4.51 -1.23 14.98
C LEU A 22 3.02 -1.19 15.41
N PRO A 23 2.63 -0.24 16.28
CA PRO A 23 1.22 -0.03 16.60
C PRO A 23 0.41 0.23 15.33
N TYR A 24 -0.83 -0.23 15.29
CA TYR A 24 -1.66 -0.05 14.10
C TYR A 24 -1.93 1.43 13.83
N SER A 25 -1.60 1.85 12.60
CA SER A 25 -2.01 3.10 11.98
C SER A 25 -1.89 2.94 10.47
N PHE A 26 -2.59 3.76 9.68
CA PHE A 26 -2.48 3.70 8.21
C PHE A 26 -1.04 3.94 7.73
N ALA A 27 -0.32 4.86 8.36
CA ALA A 27 1.09 5.12 8.06
C ALA A 27 1.98 3.90 8.37
N ASN A 28 1.75 3.23 9.50
CA ASN A 28 2.51 2.06 9.90
C ASN A 28 2.19 0.83 9.04
N SER A 29 0.92 0.65 8.65
CA SER A 29 0.52 -0.36 7.67
C SER A 29 1.27 -0.17 6.34
N ARG A 30 1.32 1.07 5.84
CA ARG A 30 2.08 1.42 4.63
C ARG A 30 3.58 1.17 4.79
N ALA A 31 4.16 1.50 5.94
CA ALA A 31 5.57 1.25 6.23
C ALA A 31 5.89 -0.25 6.23
N LEU A 32 5.03 -1.07 6.85
CA LEU A 32 5.17 -2.53 6.84
C LEU A 32 5.06 -3.11 5.43
N TYR A 33 4.09 -2.67 4.64
CA TYR A 33 3.93 -3.11 3.26
C TYR A 33 5.20 -2.83 2.42
N ARG A 34 5.76 -1.62 2.54
CA ARG A 34 7.03 -1.26 1.88
C ARG A 34 8.22 -2.07 2.40
N ALA A 35 8.27 -2.36 3.70
CA ALA A 35 9.31 -3.20 4.28
C ALA A 35 9.27 -4.64 3.72
N ILE A 36 8.06 -5.20 3.53
CA ILE A 36 7.88 -6.52 2.92
C ILE A 36 8.38 -6.53 1.47
N LEU A 37 7.99 -5.55 0.65
CA LEU A 37 8.45 -5.45 -0.74
C LEU A 37 9.96 -5.27 -0.82
N TRP A 38 10.53 -4.41 0.02
CA TRP A 38 11.98 -4.20 0.07
C TRP A 38 12.75 -5.46 0.47
N ALA A 39 12.26 -6.18 1.49
CA ALA A 39 12.86 -7.45 1.94
C ALA A 39 12.81 -8.54 0.86
N ALA A 40 11.81 -8.49 -0.02
CA ALA A 40 11.61 -9.43 -1.12
C ALA A 40 12.27 -9.00 -2.45
N HIS A 41 13.03 -7.89 -2.49
CA HIS A 41 13.55 -7.31 -3.74
C HIS A 41 12.44 -7.05 -4.79
N SER A 42 11.24 -6.67 -4.34
CA SER A 42 10.07 -6.45 -5.18
C SER A 42 9.59 -4.99 -5.13
N GLU A 43 10.51 -4.03 -4.96
CA GLU A 43 10.17 -2.61 -4.89
C GLU A 43 9.44 -2.11 -6.16
N ASP A 44 9.74 -2.71 -7.31
CA ASP A 44 9.11 -2.38 -8.60
C ASP A 44 7.62 -2.75 -8.65
N GLU A 45 7.17 -3.66 -7.78
CA GLU A 45 5.76 -4.08 -7.67
C GLU A 45 4.91 -3.15 -6.81
N LEU A 46 5.50 -2.09 -6.23
CA LEU A 46 4.80 -1.19 -5.30
C LEU A 46 3.54 -0.58 -5.90
N HIS A 47 3.54 -0.31 -7.21
CA HIS A 47 2.41 0.32 -7.91
C HIS A 47 1.43 -0.68 -8.52
N THR A 48 1.49 -1.96 -8.14
CA THR A 48 0.53 -2.97 -8.56
C THR A 48 -0.66 -2.99 -7.60
N TRP A 49 -1.81 -2.44 -8.02
CA TRP A 49 -3.02 -2.28 -7.19
C TRP A 49 -2.77 -1.45 -5.93
N PHE A 50 -2.38 -0.19 -6.14
CA PHE A 50 -1.87 0.68 -5.08
C PHE A 50 -2.53 2.05 -5.08
N SER A 51 -2.42 2.76 -3.96
CA SER A 51 -2.89 4.12 -3.77
C SER A 51 -1.76 5.01 -3.26
N SER A 52 -1.56 6.18 -3.86
CA SER A 52 -0.55 7.14 -3.40
C SER A 52 -0.80 7.62 -1.96
N ASN A 53 -2.05 7.62 -1.51
CA ASN A 53 -2.48 8.05 -0.18
C ASN A 53 -2.59 6.84 0.76
N TYR A 54 -1.88 6.84 1.89
CA TYR A 54 -1.92 5.72 2.84
C TYR A 54 -3.27 5.56 3.56
N ASN A 55 -4.13 6.58 3.53
CA ASN A 55 -5.50 6.51 4.06
C ASN A 55 -6.47 5.78 3.13
N VAL A 56 -6.06 5.55 1.87
CA VAL A 56 -6.88 4.92 0.83
C VAL A 56 -6.21 3.61 0.40
N GLU A 57 -7.00 2.54 0.29
CA GLU A 57 -6.53 1.21 -0.10
C GLU A 57 -7.21 0.73 -1.40
N VAL A 58 -6.48 -0.08 -2.18
CA VAL A 58 -6.97 -0.70 -3.40
C VAL A 58 -6.99 -2.21 -3.19
N HIS A 59 -8.16 -2.84 -3.37
CA HIS A 59 -8.29 -4.29 -3.25
C HIS A 59 -8.72 -4.88 -4.58
N ALA A 60 -7.84 -5.69 -5.18
CA ALA A 60 -8.07 -6.30 -6.48
C ALA A 60 -8.49 -7.78 -6.35
N TYR A 61 -9.63 -8.11 -6.93
CA TYR A 61 -10.17 -9.45 -7.06
C TYR A 61 -10.02 -9.91 -8.50
N VAL A 62 -8.77 -10.16 -8.93
CA VAL A 62 -8.41 -10.43 -10.34
C VAL A 62 -9.24 -11.56 -10.95
N LYS A 63 -9.47 -12.65 -10.20
CA LYS A 63 -10.29 -13.79 -10.66
C LYS A 63 -11.75 -13.41 -10.95
N ASN A 64 -12.25 -12.36 -10.30
CA ASN A 64 -13.61 -11.87 -10.43
C ASN A 64 -13.71 -10.67 -11.38
N GLY A 65 -12.59 -10.24 -11.97
CA GLY A 65 -12.54 -9.09 -12.89
C GLY A 65 -12.96 -7.78 -12.24
N LYS A 66 -12.72 -7.59 -10.94
CA LYS A 66 -13.12 -6.37 -10.21
C LYS A 66 -12.07 -5.92 -9.22
N TYR A 67 -12.07 -4.63 -8.93
CA TYR A 67 -11.31 -4.06 -7.81
C TYR A 67 -12.12 -2.96 -7.14
N CYS A 68 -11.83 -2.66 -5.89
CA CYS A 68 -12.38 -1.50 -5.20
C CYS A 68 -11.29 -0.59 -4.65
N VAL A 69 -11.65 0.67 -4.47
CA VAL A 69 -10.83 1.69 -3.81
C VAL A 69 -11.62 2.19 -2.60
N VAL A 70 -10.99 2.14 -1.42
CA VAL A 70 -11.65 2.33 -0.11
C VAL A 70 -10.98 3.48 0.62
N ASN A 71 -11.74 4.50 1.00
CA ASN A 71 -11.30 5.51 1.97
C ASN A 71 -11.53 4.97 3.39
N ASN A 72 -10.44 4.73 4.14
CA ASN A 72 -10.52 4.19 5.50
C ASN A 72 -10.72 5.27 6.58
N THR A 73 -11.06 6.50 6.20
CA THR A 73 -11.19 7.65 7.11
C THR A 73 -12.58 8.27 7.06
N TYR A 74 -12.91 9.03 8.11
CA TYR A 74 -14.14 9.82 8.21
C TYR A 74 -14.04 11.20 7.53
N GLU A 75 -12.99 11.45 6.75
CA GLU A 75 -12.75 12.70 6.04
C GLU A 75 -12.59 12.42 4.53
N PRO A 76 -12.91 13.37 3.63
CA PRO A 76 -12.62 13.22 2.21
C PRO A 76 -11.13 13.01 1.94
N GLN A 77 -10.81 12.20 0.92
CA GLN A 77 -9.43 11.90 0.54
C GLN A 77 -9.25 11.98 -0.97
N ASP A 78 -8.13 12.56 -1.39
CA ASP A 78 -7.65 12.48 -2.76
C ASP A 78 -6.52 11.45 -2.86
N THR A 79 -6.49 10.71 -3.97
CA THR A 79 -5.39 9.80 -4.26
C THR A 79 -5.21 9.55 -5.75
N THR A 80 -4.01 9.09 -6.10
CA THR A 80 -3.70 8.45 -7.38
C THR A 80 -3.82 6.94 -7.21
N VAL A 81 -4.73 6.32 -7.95
CA VAL A 81 -4.95 4.86 -7.97
C VAL A 81 -4.09 4.25 -9.08
N TYR A 82 -3.27 3.28 -8.74
CA TYR A 82 -2.46 2.49 -9.68
C TYR A 82 -3.09 1.11 -9.87
N ARG A 83 -3.19 0.67 -11.13
CA ARG A 83 -3.79 -0.60 -11.54
C ARG A 83 -2.73 -1.64 -11.86
N GLY A 84 -3.13 -2.91 -11.94
CA GLY A 84 -2.22 -4.01 -12.26
C GLY A 84 -1.65 -4.00 -13.69
N ASP A 85 -2.16 -3.14 -14.59
CA ASP A 85 -1.64 -2.94 -15.95
C ASP A 85 -0.59 -1.82 -16.03
N GLY A 86 -0.22 -1.22 -14.90
CA GLY A 86 0.71 -0.09 -14.81
C GLY A 86 0.09 1.28 -15.08
N SER A 87 -1.20 1.34 -15.46
CA SER A 87 -1.92 2.61 -15.61
C SER A 87 -2.33 3.19 -14.26
N SER A 88 -2.59 4.50 -14.22
CA SER A 88 -3.08 5.18 -13.03
C SER A 88 -4.07 6.31 -13.34
N PHE A 89 -4.84 6.72 -12.33
CA PHE A 89 -5.77 7.84 -12.44
C PHE A 89 -5.99 8.51 -11.07
N GLU A 90 -6.28 9.81 -11.10
CA GLU A 90 -6.66 10.57 -9.90
C GLU A 90 -8.09 10.24 -9.48
N LEU A 91 -8.32 10.17 -8.17
CA LEU A 91 -9.60 9.84 -7.57
C LEU A 91 -9.83 10.63 -6.29
N HIS A 92 -10.95 11.33 -6.25
CA HIS A 92 -11.54 11.87 -5.04
C HIS A 92 -12.51 10.85 -4.42
N LEU A 93 -12.46 10.70 -3.10
CA LEU A 93 -13.37 9.87 -2.30
C LEU A 93 -13.95 10.68 -1.14
N ASP A 94 -15.26 10.60 -0.97
CA ASP A 94 -15.91 11.11 0.24
C ASP A 94 -15.53 10.28 1.47
N ALA A 95 -15.85 10.79 2.66
CA ALA A 95 -15.66 10.08 3.93
C ALA A 95 -16.27 8.67 3.89
N ASN A 96 -15.47 7.65 4.21
CA ASN A 96 -15.82 6.23 4.17
C ASN A 96 -16.32 5.70 2.81
N GLU A 97 -16.09 6.43 1.70
CA GLU A 97 -16.57 6.00 0.38
C GLU A 97 -15.80 4.77 -0.13
N ILE A 98 -16.53 3.87 -0.80
CA ILE A 98 -15.99 2.72 -1.52
C ILE A 98 -16.45 2.78 -2.97
N LYS A 99 -15.51 2.84 -3.91
CA LYS A 99 -15.77 2.80 -5.35
C LYS A 99 -15.34 1.48 -5.95
N TRP A 100 -16.24 0.84 -6.69
CA TRP A 100 -16.00 -0.42 -7.41
C TRP A 100 -15.77 -0.17 -8.89
N TYR A 101 -14.82 -0.93 -9.46
CA TYR A 101 -14.44 -0.87 -10.85
C TYR A 101 -14.29 -2.30 -11.41
N SER A 102 -14.44 -2.42 -12.73
CA SER A 102 -14.11 -3.65 -13.46
C SER A 102 -12.65 -3.64 -13.89
N ILE A 103 -12.03 -4.81 -13.91
CA ILE A 103 -10.73 -5.05 -14.53
C ILE A 103 -11.03 -5.44 -15.99
N ALA A 104 -10.50 -4.67 -16.92
CA ALA A 104 -10.63 -4.92 -18.36
C ALA A 104 -9.61 -5.96 -18.85
#